data_AF-A0A6P0MU67-F1
#
_entry.id   AF-A0A6P0MU67-F1
#
_cell.length_a   1.000
_cell.length_b   1.000
_cell.length_c   1.000
_cell.angle_alpha   90.00
_cell.angle_beta   90.00
_cell.angle_gamma   90.00
#
_symmetry.space_group_name_H-M   'P 1'
#
loop_
_entity.id
_entity.type
_entity.pdbx_description
1 polymer ?
#
loop_
_entity_poly.entity_id
_entity_poly.type
_entity_poly.pdbx_seq_one_letter_code
_entity_poly.pdbx_strand_id
1 'polypeptide(L)'
;VLQPYYHQKHLQCLDCSLKSTILNRLTYLQNSRSRKLVNQSSQYLPALKYLYVSGLSMGEIASKIGLQREYQVSRLLNLAALLKDSQTQMLVLLKELFFNWAKQEAATEHWQILDEQPGIAIEFLDAPIAEIISMFKQAQAEKHNYYHSSNSLVAQRIRHFLISY
;
A
#
# COMPACT_ATOMS: atom_id res chain seq x y z
N VAL A 1 1.01 -3.83 -26.93
CA VAL A 1 0.76 -5.11 -26.22
C VAL A 1 1.19 -5.05 -24.76
N LEU A 2 2.34 -4.45 -24.44
CA LEU A 2 2.84 -4.29 -23.05
C LEU A 2 1.98 -3.39 -22.14
N GLN A 3 1.53 -2.25 -22.64
CA GLN A 3 0.85 -1.20 -21.87
C GLN A 3 -0.44 -1.67 -21.13
N PRO A 4 -1.40 -2.37 -21.77
CA PRO A 4 -2.62 -2.85 -21.08
C PRO A 4 -2.35 -3.92 -20.03
N TYR A 5 -1.40 -4.82 -20.29
CA TYR A 5 -0.99 -5.88 -19.35
C TYR A 5 -0.38 -5.26 -18.08
N TYR A 6 0.48 -4.25 -18.23
CA TYR A 6 1.03 -3.52 -17.10
C TYR A 6 -0.03 -2.81 -16.28
N HIS A 7 -1.03 -2.18 -16.91
CA HIS A 7 -2.04 -1.42 -16.17
C HIS A 7 -2.89 -2.32 -15.25
N GLN A 8 -3.33 -3.49 -15.73
CA GLN A 8 -4.08 -4.44 -14.91
C GLN A 8 -3.21 -5.03 -13.79
N LYS A 9 -1.94 -5.36 -14.10
CA LYS A 9 -0.98 -5.86 -13.11
C LYS A 9 -0.59 -4.82 -12.07
N HIS A 10 -0.56 -3.55 -12.45
CA HIS A 10 -0.28 -2.43 -11.55
C HIS A 10 -1.30 -2.31 -10.42
N LEU A 11 -2.60 -2.35 -10.74
CA LEU A 11 -3.66 -2.33 -9.73
C LEU A 11 -3.62 -3.57 -8.82
N GLN A 12 -3.31 -4.75 -9.37
CA GLN A 12 -3.12 -5.96 -8.58
C GLN A 12 -1.95 -5.83 -7.59
N CYS A 13 -0.81 -5.29 -8.03
CA CYS A 13 0.33 -5.00 -7.15
C CYS A 13 -0.02 -4.00 -6.05
N LEU A 14 -0.81 -2.98 -6.37
CA LEU A 14 -1.27 -2.00 -5.39
C LEU A 14 -2.17 -2.66 -4.34
N ASP A 15 -3.16 -3.44 -4.75
CA ASP A 15 -4.06 -4.13 -3.82
C ASP A 15 -3.32 -5.12 -2.93
N CYS A 16 -2.47 -5.94 -3.52
CA CYS A 16 -1.68 -6.92 -2.79
C CYS A 16 -0.72 -6.25 -1.80
N SER A 17 -0.07 -5.16 -2.20
CA SER A 17 0.86 -4.44 -1.31
C SER A 17 0.13 -3.81 -0.13
N LEU A 18 -0.99 -3.11 -0.37
CA LEU A 18 -1.80 -2.48 0.70
C LEU A 18 -2.41 -3.52 1.63
N LYS A 19 -3.00 -4.59 1.09
CA LYS A 19 -3.57 -5.68 1.89
C LYS A 19 -2.49 -6.32 2.76
N SER A 20 -1.35 -6.66 2.16
CA SER A 20 -0.24 -7.30 2.87
C SER A 20 0.28 -6.42 4.00
N THR A 21 0.54 -5.13 3.76
CA THR A 21 1.09 -4.25 4.80
C THR A 21 0.09 -3.97 5.93
N ILE A 22 -1.20 -3.79 5.64
CA ILE A 22 -2.23 -3.62 6.67
C ILE A 22 -2.32 -4.89 7.53
N LEU A 23 -2.37 -6.06 6.91
CA LEU A 23 -2.46 -7.34 7.65
C LEU A 23 -1.18 -7.66 8.41
N ASN A 24 0.00 -7.39 7.84
CA ASN A 24 1.28 -7.56 8.54
C ASN A 24 1.35 -6.65 9.77
N ARG A 25 0.87 -5.41 9.66
CA ARG A 25 0.80 -4.50 10.80
C ARG A 25 -0.15 -5.00 11.88
N LEU A 26 -1.33 -5.50 11.49
CA LEU A 26 -2.28 -6.11 12.43
C LEU A 26 -1.67 -7.31 13.15
N THR A 27 -1.07 -8.24 12.40
CA THR A 27 -0.38 -9.43 12.92
C THR A 27 0.75 -9.04 13.88
N TYR A 28 1.54 -8.01 13.54
CA TYR A 28 2.57 -7.48 14.43
C TYR A 28 2.01 -6.98 15.76
N LEU A 29 0.88 -6.27 15.74
CA LEU A 29 0.22 -5.79 16.96
C LEU A 29 -0.31 -6.95 17.80
N GLN A 30 -0.93 -7.96 17.16
CA GLN A 30 -1.47 -9.15 17.82
C GLN A 30 -0.40 -10.02 18.46
N ASN A 31 0.74 -10.21 17.79
CA ASN A 31 1.82 -11.09 18.23
C ASN A 31 2.89 -10.39 19.07
N SER A 32 2.71 -9.11 19.38
CA SER A 32 3.68 -8.35 20.16
C SER A 32 3.72 -8.83 21.62
N ARG A 33 4.93 -8.91 22.19
CA ARG A 33 5.12 -9.18 23.64
C ARG A 33 4.61 -8.06 24.54
N SER A 34 4.42 -6.85 24.01
CA SER A 34 3.86 -5.72 24.75
C SER A 34 2.34 -5.82 24.85
N ARG A 35 1.82 -6.00 26.07
CA ARG A 35 0.37 -5.98 26.37
C ARG A 35 -0.34 -4.74 25.81
N LYS A 36 0.34 -3.59 25.80
CA LYS A 36 -0.20 -2.36 25.22
C LYS A 36 -0.47 -2.49 23.71
N LEU A 37 0.47 -3.08 22.96
CA LEU A 37 0.32 -3.26 21.52
C LEU A 37 -0.73 -4.33 21.18
N VAL A 38 -0.82 -5.38 21.99
CA VAL A 38 -1.87 -6.40 21.87
C VAL A 38 -3.25 -5.76 22.04
N ASN A 39 -3.44 -4.94 23.07
CA ASN A 39 -4.70 -4.21 23.27
C ASN A 39 -5.00 -3.24 22.11
N GLN A 40 -3.97 -2.66 21.49
CA GLN A 40 -4.12 -1.80 20.32
C GLN A 40 -4.51 -2.55 19.03
N SER A 41 -4.27 -3.87 18.97
CA SER A 41 -4.59 -4.65 17.77
C SER A 41 -6.09 -4.63 17.42
N SER A 42 -6.97 -4.70 18.43
CA SER A 42 -8.42 -4.63 18.25
C SER A 42 -8.91 -3.24 17.81
N GLN A 43 -8.12 -2.19 18.05
CA GLN A 43 -8.43 -0.81 17.69
C GLN A 43 -7.95 -0.47 16.27
N TYR A 44 -6.97 -1.19 15.73
CA TYR A 44 -6.26 -0.83 14.49
C TYR A 44 -7.17 -0.80 13.25
N LEU A 45 -7.88 -1.90 12.96
CA LEU A 45 -8.78 -1.97 11.80
C LEU A 45 -9.99 -1.04 11.93
N PRO A 46 -10.69 -0.95 13.08
CA PRO A 46 -11.74 0.05 13.27
C PRO A 46 -11.26 1.48 13.03
N ALA A 47 -10.07 1.84 13.53
CA ALA A 47 -9.49 3.16 13.31
C ALA A 47 -9.23 3.43 11.82
N LEU A 48 -8.70 2.44 11.08
CA LEU A 48 -8.53 2.55 9.63
C LEU A 48 -9.86 2.70 8.89
N LYS A 49 -10.90 1.94 9.28
CA LYS A 49 -12.25 2.04 8.71
C LYS A 49 -12.83 3.43 8.94
N TYR A 50 -12.77 3.94 10.16
CA TYR A 50 -13.27 5.28 10.47
C TYR A 50 -12.56 6.36 9.67
N LEU A 51 -11.24 6.24 9.47
CA LEU A 51 -10.49 7.19 8.68
C LEU A 51 -10.85 7.11 7.19
N TYR A 52 -10.71 5.94 6.57
CA TYR A 52 -10.80 5.80 5.11
C TYR A 52 -12.21 5.62 4.57
N VAL A 53 -13.13 5.04 5.36
CA VAL A 53 -14.51 4.76 4.95
C VAL A 53 -15.44 5.86 5.46
N SER A 54 -15.34 6.22 6.73
CA SER A 54 -16.23 7.22 7.35
C SER A 54 -15.71 8.66 7.28
N GLY A 55 -14.45 8.88 6.93
CA GLY A 55 -13.87 10.23 6.83
C GLY A 55 -13.76 10.96 8.17
N LEU A 56 -13.65 10.23 9.28
CA LEU A 56 -13.58 10.83 10.62
C LEU A 56 -12.19 11.39 10.90
N SER A 57 -12.15 12.49 11.65
CA SER A 57 -10.91 13.07 12.17
C SER A 57 -10.24 12.16 13.21
N MET A 58 -8.94 12.35 13.43
CA MET A 58 -8.20 11.59 14.46
C MET A 58 -8.77 11.80 15.88
N GLY A 59 -9.32 12.98 16.17
CA GLY A 59 -10.01 13.27 17.43
C GLY A 59 -11.30 12.45 17.58
N GLU A 60 -12.15 12.44 16.55
CA GLU A 60 -13.39 11.65 16.55
C GLU A 60 -13.11 10.14 16.61
N ILE A 61 -12.09 9.68 15.88
CA ILE A 61 -11.64 8.28 15.92
C ILE A 61 -11.20 7.91 17.32
N ALA A 62 -10.42 8.77 18.00
CA ALA A 62 -9.93 8.50 19.36
C ALA A 62 -11.09 8.18 20.30
N SER A 63 -12.11 9.05 20.33
CA SER A 63 -13.31 8.84 21.14
C SER A 63 -14.05 7.55 20.79
N LYS A 64 -14.13 7.17 19.50
CA LYS A 64 -14.83 5.96 19.05
C LYS A 64 -14.10 4.65 19.38
N ILE A 65 -12.77 4.67 19.50
CA ILE A 65 -11.98 3.46 19.78
C ILE A 65 -11.41 3.43 21.21
N GLY A 66 -11.87 4.33 22.08
CA GLY A 66 -11.47 4.38 23.49
C GLY A 66 -10.05 4.90 23.72
N LEU A 67 -9.52 5.72 22.81
CA LEU A 67 -8.31 6.50 23.01
C LEU A 67 -8.66 7.91 23.47
N GLN A 68 -7.75 8.54 24.22
CA GLN A 68 -8.00 9.83 24.86
C GLN A 68 -7.60 11.02 23.98
N ARG A 69 -6.67 10.81 23.03
CA ARG A 69 -6.05 11.90 22.27
C ARG A 69 -5.76 11.48 20.83
N GLU A 70 -5.90 12.42 19.91
CA GLU A 70 -5.67 12.23 18.47
C GLU A 70 -4.29 11.64 18.14
N TYR A 71 -3.23 12.05 18.85
CA TYR A 71 -1.88 11.57 18.57
C TYR A 71 -1.75 10.06 18.82
N GLN A 72 -2.59 9.49 19.70
CA GLN A 72 -2.60 8.06 19.96
C GLN A 72 -3.15 7.30 18.75
N VAL A 73 -4.13 7.87 18.05
CA VAL A 73 -4.65 7.34 16.77
C VAL A 73 -3.58 7.46 15.70
N SER A 74 -2.94 8.62 15.57
CA SER A 74 -1.85 8.83 14.60
C SER A 74 -0.71 7.81 14.79
N ARG A 75 -0.35 7.52 16.04
CA ARG A 75 0.68 6.51 16.38
C ARG A 75 0.19 5.07 16.18
N LEU A 76 -1.08 4.79 16.46
CA LEU A 76 -1.71 3.49 16.22
C LEU A 76 -1.68 3.16 14.72
N LEU A 77 -2.18 4.10 13.90
CA LEU A 77 -2.30 3.94 12.45
C LEU A 77 -0.95 4.01 11.75
N ASN A 78 -0.06 4.90 12.19
CA ASN A 78 1.27 5.15 11.64
C ASN A 78 1.26 5.18 10.10
N LEU A 79 0.40 6.04 9.53
CA LEU A 79 0.16 6.10 8.08
C LEU A 79 1.41 6.44 7.26
N ALA A 80 2.40 7.09 7.88
CA ALA A 80 3.72 7.29 7.27
C ALA A 80 4.45 5.98 6.99
N ALA A 81 4.61 5.15 8.02
CA ALA A 81 5.21 3.83 7.83
C ALA A 81 4.35 2.97 6.90
N LEU A 82 3.03 2.91 7.12
CA LEU A 82 2.14 2.08 6.31
C LEU A 82 2.25 2.36 4.81
N LEU A 83 2.21 3.65 4.41
CA LEU A 83 2.31 4.02 3.00
C LEU A 83 3.71 3.75 2.44
N LYS A 84 4.77 3.98 3.22
CA LYS A 84 6.15 3.70 2.80
C LYS A 84 6.39 2.21 2.60
N ASP A 85 5.88 1.39 3.52
CA ASP A 85 5.99 -0.06 3.46
C ASP A 85 5.19 -0.60 2.26
N SER A 86 4.00 -0.04 2.00
CA SER A 86 3.16 -0.43 0.87
C SER A 86 3.81 -0.06 -0.47
N GLN A 87 4.40 1.13 -0.57
CA GLN A 87 5.18 1.53 -1.73
C GLN A 87 6.34 0.57 -1.99
N THR A 88 7.11 0.25 -0.94
CA THR A 88 8.24 -0.67 -1.04
C THR A 88 7.78 -2.06 -1.51
N GLN A 89 6.71 -2.59 -0.90
CA GLN A 89 6.15 -3.87 -1.28
C GLN A 89 5.60 -3.88 -2.71
N MET A 90 4.94 -2.80 -3.13
CA MET A 90 4.44 -2.68 -4.51
C MET A 90 5.57 -2.71 -5.53
N LEU A 91 6.69 -2.02 -5.25
CA LEU A 91 7.86 -2.02 -6.12
C LEU A 91 8.50 -3.41 -6.21
N VAL A 92 8.54 -4.17 -5.12
CA VAL A 92 9.00 -5.57 -5.14
C VAL A 92 8.09 -6.42 -6.03
N LEU A 93 6.77 -6.36 -5.84
CA LEU A 93 5.81 -7.12 -6.62
C LEU A 93 5.86 -6.74 -8.12
N LEU A 94 6.01 -5.46 -8.44
CA LEU A 94 6.12 -5.00 -9.83
C LEU A 94 7.37 -5.60 -10.50
N LYS A 95 8.51 -5.57 -9.81
CA LYS A 95 9.76 -6.16 -10.31
C LYS A 95 9.62 -7.66 -10.52
N GLU A 96 9.03 -8.38 -9.58
CA GLU A 96 8.79 -9.83 -9.71
C GLU A 96 7.89 -10.15 -10.91
N LEU A 97 6.81 -9.40 -11.12
CA LEU A 97 5.94 -9.58 -12.27
C LEU A 97 6.66 -9.32 -13.59
N PHE A 98 7.48 -8.27 -13.64
CA PHE A 98 8.30 -7.95 -14.81
C PHE A 98 9.28 -9.08 -15.12
N PHE A 99 10.03 -9.55 -14.12
CA PHE A 99 10.98 -10.66 -14.31
C PHE A 99 10.28 -11.95 -14.74
N ASN A 100 9.12 -12.26 -14.17
CA ASN A 100 8.36 -13.45 -14.55
C ASN A 100 7.83 -13.36 -15.99
N TRP A 101 7.31 -12.19 -16.38
CA TRP A 101 6.89 -11.95 -17.76
C TRP A 101 8.08 -12.05 -18.73
N ALA A 102 9.19 -11.38 -18.44
CA ALA A 102 10.40 -11.42 -19.25
C ALA A 102 10.93 -12.85 -19.43
N LYS A 103 10.91 -13.69 -18.38
CA LYS A 103 11.27 -15.11 -18.48
C LYS A 103 10.34 -15.92 -19.38
N GLN A 104 9.03 -15.66 -19.30
CA GLN A 104 8.03 -16.35 -20.14
C GLN A 104 8.20 -15.99 -21.62
N GLU A 105 8.50 -14.73 -21.91
CA GLU A 105 8.75 -14.27 -23.27
C GLU A 105 10.15 -14.66 -23.76
N ALA A 106 11.18 -14.74 -22.90
CA ALA A 106 12.50 -15.28 -23.24
C ALA A 106 12.50 -16.77 -23.59
N ALA A 107 11.48 -17.51 -23.17
CA ALA A 107 11.23 -18.86 -23.66
C ALA A 107 10.72 -18.89 -25.12
N THR A 108 10.37 -17.73 -25.70
CA THR A 108 10.16 -17.55 -27.14
C THR A 108 11.40 -16.88 -27.75
N GLU A 109 11.82 -17.31 -28.94
CA GLU A 109 13.13 -17.01 -29.58
C GLU A 109 13.54 -15.53 -29.69
N HIS A 110 12.66 -14.58 -29.36
CA HIS A 110 12.86 -13.14 -29.58
C HIS A 110 13.58 -12.39 -28.45
N TRP A 111 13.86 -12.99 -27.28
CA TRP A 111 14.29 -12.23 -26.09
C TRP A 111 15.61 -12.65 -25.43
N GLN A 112 16.51 -13.34 -26.14
CA GLN A 112 17.89 -13.56 -25.68
C GLN A 112 18.61 -12.25 -25.27
N ILE A 113 18.21 -11.12 -25.86
CA ILE A 113 18.73 -9.77 -25.56
C ILE A 113 18.50 -9.35 -24.08
N LEU A 114 17.45 -9.84 -23.41
CA LEU A 114 17.18 -9.49 -22.00
C LEU A 114 18.08 -10.25 -21.01
N ASP A 115 18.50 -11.47 -21.38
CA ASP A 115 19.48 -12.25 -20.61
C ASP A 115 20.90 -11.69 -20.81
N GLU A 116 21.20 -11.16 -22.00
CA GLU A 116 22.49 -10.55 -22.34
C GLU A 116 22.62 -9.10 -21.86
N GLN A 117 21.52 -8.34 -21.74
CA GLN A 117 21.52 -6.93 -21.37
C GLN A 117 20.42 -6.59 -20.34
N PRO A 118 20.63 -6.92 -19.06
CA PRO A 118 19.66 -6.64 -17.98
C PRO A 118 19.38 -5.14 -17.78
N GLY A 119 20.24 -4.24 -18.28
CA GLY A 119 20.06 -2.79 -18.23
C GLY A 119 18.84 -2.29 -19.02
N ILE A 120 18.53 -2.91 -20.16
CA ILE A 120 17.38 -2.54 -21.00
C ILE A 120 16.06 -2.81 -20.26
N ALA A 121 16.00 -3.92 -19.52
CA ALA A 121 14.86 -4.26 -18.67
C ALA A 121 14.57 -3.22 -17.58
N ILE A 122 15.60 -2.56 -17.06
CA ILE A 122 15.49 -1.56 -16.01
C ILE A 122 14.87 -0.26 -16.56
N GLU A 123 15.26 0.16 -17.78
CA GLU A 123 14.69 1.34 -18.44
C GLU A 123 13.18 1.21 -18.68
N PHE A 124 12.69 0.00 -18.98
CA PHE A 124 11.26 -0.27 -19.10
C PHE A 124 10.48 -0.09 -17.79
N LEU A 125 11.16 -0.14 -16.64
CA LEU A 125 10.56 0.02 -15.32
C LEU A 125 10.62 1.47 -14.80
N ASP A 126 11.42 2.36 -15.39
CA ASP A 126 11.61 3.72 -14.86
C ASP A 126 10.30 4.51 -14.81
N ALA A 127 9.52 4.51 -15.90
CA ALA A 127 8.25 5.23 -15.94
C ALA A 127 7.20 4.64 -14.96
N PRO A 128 6.96 3.31 -14.92
CA PRO A 128 6.11 2.69 -13.90
C PRO A 128 6.57 2.95 -12.46
N ILE A 129 7.87 2.92 -12.19
CA ILE A 129 8.43 3.20 -10.86
C ILE A 129 8.17 4.66 -10.47
N ALA A 130 8.38 5.60 -11.38
CA ALA A 130 8.12 7.02 -11.15
C ALA A 130 6.63 7.27 -10.86
N GLU A 131 5.73 6.60 -11.58
CA GLU A 131 4.27 6.67 -11.34
C GLU A 131 3.91 6.17 -9.94
N ILE A 132 4.43 5.01 -9.53
CA ILE A 132 4.22 4.46 -8.18
C ILE A 132 4.70 5.45 -7.11
N ILE A 133 5.91 5.98 -7.26
CA ILE A 133 6.47 6.94 -6.31
C ILE A 133 5.58 8.19 -6.23
N SER A 134 5.14 8.72 -7.37
CA SER A 134 4.26 9.89 -7.42
C SER A 134 2.91 9.64 -6.74
N MET A 135 2.27 8.51 -7.04
CA MET A 135 0.99 8.10 -6.44
C MET A 135 1.08 8.00 -4.91
N PHE A 136 2.14 7.38 -4.38
CA PHE A 136 2.32 7.29 -2.93
C PHE A 136 2.69 8.65 -2.30
N LYS A 137 3.42 9.51 -3.00
CA LYS A 137 3.67 10.89 -2.55
C LYS A 137 2.38 11.69 -2.43
N GLN A 138 1.46 11.58 -3.39
CA GLN A 138 0.15 12.22 -3.33
C GLN A 138 -0.64 11.73 -2.10
N ALA A 139 -0.72 10.41 -1.90
CA ALA A 139 -1.38 9.83 -0.73
C ALA A 139 -0.74 10.26 0.62
N GLN A 140 0.58 10.50 0.63
CA GLN A 140 1.27 11.02 1.81
C GLN A 140 0.97 12.50 2.06
N ALA A 141 0.87 13.33 1.01
CA ALA A 141 0.54 14.74 1.13
C ALA A 141 -0.90 14.98 1.63
N GLU A 142 -1.82 14.09 1.24
CA GLU A 142 -3.22 14.10 1.69
C GLU A 142 -3.38 13.83 3.20
N LYS A 143 -2.30 13.44 3.90
CA LYS A 143 -2.35 13.12 5.34
C LYS A 143 -2.82 14.24 6.25
N HIS A 144 -2.62 15.48 5.81
CA HIS A 144 -3.02 16.65 6.57
C HIS A 144 -4.49 17.04 6.33
N ASN A 145 -5.14 16.48 5.30
CA ASN A 145 -6.47 16.86 4.83
C ASN A 145 -7.51 15.72 4.89
N TYR A 146 -7.27 14.66 5.66
CA TYR A 146 -8.21 13.52 5.80
C TYR A 146 -9.63 13.89 6.28
N TYR A 147 -9.84 15.13 6.72
CA TYR A 147 -11.14 15.73 7.04
C TYR A 147 -12.13 15.73 5.86
N HIS A 148 -11.63 15.56 4.63
CA HIS A 148 -12.43 15.29 3.44
C HIS A 148 -11.88 14.05 2.75
N SER A 149 -12.76 13.17 2.30
CA SER A 149 -12.44 11.91 1.62
C SER A 149 -11.21 12.02 0.72
N SER A 150 -10.08 11.48 1.21
CA SER A 150 -8.85 11.37 0.42
C SER A 150 -9.18 10.58 -0.84
N ASN A 151 -9.07 11.25 -1.99
CA ASN A 151 -9.47 10.74 -3.28
C ASN A 151 -8.30 10.15 -4.07
N SER A 152 -7.08 10.11 -3.50
CA SER A 152 -5.98 9.40 -4.11
C SER A 152 -6.34 7.94 -4.38
N LEU A 153 -5.80 7.38 -5.46
CA LEU A 153 -5.99 5.98 -5.83
C LEU A 153 -5.67 5.06 -4.64
N VAL A 154 -4.60 5.33 -3.91
CA VAL A 154 -4.20 4.56 -2.71
C VAL A 154 -5.31 4.57 -1.66
N ALA A 155 -5.87 5.73 -1.32
CA ALA A 155 -6.94 5.82 -0.35
C ALA A 155 -8.22 5.12 -0.81
N GLN A 156 -8.55 5.20 -2.10
CA GLN A 156 -9.66 4.45 -2.69
C GLN A 156 -9.45 2.94 -2.58
N ARG A 157 -8.25 2.43 -2.88
CA ARG A 157 -7.93 0.99 -2.77
C ARG A 157 -7.92 0.53 -1.32
N ILE A 158 -7.39 1.32 -0.38
CA ILE A 158 -7.48 1.03 1.07
C ILE A 158 -8.96 0.96 1.49
N ARG A 159 -9.79 1.94 1.10
CA ARG A 159 -11.23 1.94 1.39
C ARG A 159 -11.91 0.67 0.86
N HIS A 160 -11.63 0.30 -0.39
CA HIS A 160 -12.22 -0.89 -1.01
C HIS A 160 -11.86 -2.18 -0.26
N PHE A 161 -10.59 -2.33 0.12
CA PHE A 161 -10.14 -3.43 0.95
C PHE A 161 -10.87 -3.46 2.30
N LEU A 162 -10.98 -2.32 2.98
CA LEU A 162 -11.58 -2.21 4.31
C LEU A 162 -13.10 -2.43 4.34
N ILE A 163 -13.81 -2.14 3.24
CA ILE A 163 -15.24 -2.45 3.10
C ILE A 163 -15.43 -3.97 2.93
N SER A 164 -14.48 -4.65 2.29
CA SER A 164 -14.55 -6.06 1.96
C SER A 164 -13.99 -6.99 3.06
N TYR A 165 -13.35 -6.43 4.09
CA TYR A 165 -12.76 -7.14 5.24
C TYR A 165 -13.70 -7.11 6.46
#